data_AF-A0A8H5GL41-F1
#
_entry.id   AF-A0A8H5GL41-F1
#
_cell.length_a   1.000
_cell.length_b   1.000
_cell.length_c   1.000
_cell.angle_alpha   90.00
_cell.angle_beta   90.00
_cell.angle_gamma   90.00
#
_symmetry.space_group_name_H-M   'P 1'
#
loop_
_entity.id
_entity.type
_entity.pdbx_description
1 polymer ?
#
loop_
_entity_poly.entity_id
_entity_poly.type
_entity_poly.pdbx_seq_one_letter_code
_entity_poly.pdbx_strand_id
1 'polypeptide(L)'
;MPSNTRALQLAFEEAVPANIGPMFQFILIKLCDVVNPASKEYFRRTRISLFGKSVEDLVPKGKSAKVEWKKLEDGFGKIAGWMKEDKFIMGDTASFADFVIGGFLIMSKIAWGEDSQEWKDIAGWQDGRWSKLVKNLEPYYSK
;
A
#
# COMPACT_ATOMS: atom_id res chain seq x y z
N MET A 1 18.77 -0.66 11.06
CA MET A 1 19.14 -0.78 9.63
C MET A 1 20.65 -0.93 9.52
N PRO A 2 21.19 -1.88 8.74
CA PRO A 2 22.63 -2.01 8.50
C PRO A 2 23.21 -0.72 7.88
N SER A 3 24.39 -0.29 8.32
CA SER A 3 24.96 1.02 7.95
C SER A 3 25.27 1.15 6.46
N ASN A 4 25.69 0.06 5.81
CA ASN A 4 26.07 0.02 4.40
C ASN A 4 24.89 0.07 3.41
N THR A 5 23.65 -0.07 3.87
CA THR A 5 22.44 -0.05 3.02
C THR A 5 21.49 1.10 3.36
N ARG A 6 21.83 1.94 4.34
CA ARG A 6 20.96 2.99 4.86
C ARG A 6 20.50 3.98 3.79
N ALA A 7 21.39 4.45 2.91
CA ALA A 7 21.02 5.40 1.86
C ALA A 7 20.04 4.80 0.84
N LEU A 8 20.23 3.52 0.47
CA LEU A 8 19.32 2.80 -0.43
C LEU A 8 17.96 2.55 0.22
N GLN A 9 17.95 2.21 1.50
CA GLN A 9 16.71 2.02 2.27
C GLN A 9 15.93 3.32 2.40
N LEU A 10 16.60 4.45 2.67
CA LEU A 10 15.96 5.78 2.70
C LEU A 10 15.38 6.17 1.34
N ALA A 11 16.14 5.99 0.25
CA ALA A 11 15.64 6.27 -1.10
C ALA A 11 14.41 5.40 -1.42
N PHE A 12 14.39 4.16 -0.94
CA PHE A 12 13.24 3.27 -1.10
C PHE A 12 12.04 3.70 -0.24
N GLU A 13 12.28 4.10 1.01
CA GLU A 13 11.27 4.67 1.91
C GLU A 13 10.66 5.96 1.38
N GLU A 14 11.37 6.72 0.54
CA GLU A 14 10.79 7.87 -0.17
C GLU A 14 10.04 7.43 -1.44
N ALA A 15 10.62 6.50 -2.20
CA ALA A 15 10.07 6.08 -3.48
C ALA A 15 8.75 5.31 -3.35
N VAL A 16 8.61 4.43 -2.35
CA VAL A 16 7.37 3.64 -2.19
C VAL A 16 6.16 4.51 -1.87
N PRO A 17 6.18 5.40 -0.85
CA PRO A 17 5.07 6.31 -0.60
C PRO A 17 4.76 7.24 -1.78
N ALA A 18 5.77 7.66 -2.54
CA ALA A 18 5.54 8.48 -3.72
C ALA A 18 4.75 7.75 -4.82
N ASN A 19 4.87 6.43 -4.92
CA ASN A 19 4.20 5.64 -5.96
C ASN A 19 2.88 5.02 -5.50
N ILE A 20 2.84 4.42 -4.31
CA ILE A 20 1.66 3.69 -3.82
C ILE A 20 1.02 4.32 -2.58
N GLY A 21 1.63 5.35 -1.98
CA GLY A 21 1.01 6.15 -0.93
C GLY A 21 -0.30 6.84 -1.33
N PRO A 22 -0.54 7.23 -2.60
CA PRO A 22 -1.85 7.69 -3.04
C PRO A 22 -2.98 6.69 -2.79
N MET A 23 -2.70 5.40 -2.55
CA MET A 23 -3.70 4.43 -2.08
C MET A 23 -4.46 4.92 -0.86
N PHE A 24 -3.79 5.66 0.05
CA PHE A 24 -4.41 6.17 1.27
C PHE A 24 -5.70 6.94 1.02
N GLN A 25 -5.78 7.72 -0.05
CA GLN A 25 -6.96 8.50 -0.36
C GLN A 25 -8.22 7.64 -0.63
N PHE A 26 -8.05 6.37 -1.01
CA PHE A 26 -9.16 5.44 -1.28
C PHE A 26 -9.53 4.58 -0.07
N ILE A 27 -8.56 4.27 0.78
CA ILE A 27 -8.70 3.33 1.90
C ILE A 27 -9.00 4.03 3.24
N LEU A 28 -8.69 5.32 3.40
CA LEU A 28 -8.78 6.02 4.69
C LEU A 28 -10.15 5.98 5.36
N ILE A 29 -11.25 6.11 4.60
CA ILE A 29 -12.60 5.97 5.17
C ILE A 29 -12.77 4.57 5.77
N LYS A 30 -12.41 3.53 5.01
CA LYS A 30 -12.53 2.14 5.44
C LYS A 30 -11.60 1.81 6.60
N LEU A 31 -10.41 2.39 6.63
CA LEU A 31 -9.51 2.28 7.78
C LEU A 31 -10.13 2.82 9.06
N CYS A 32 -10.89 3.91 9.00
CA CYS A 32 -11.61 4.42 10.17
C CYS A 32 -12.65 3.42 10.71
N ASP A 33 -13.15 2.51 9.86
CA ASP A 33 -14.14 1.51 10.26
C ASP A 33 -13.47 0.30 10.94
N VAL A 34 -12.29 -0.12 10.46
CA VAL A 34 -11.55 -1.29 10.97
C VAL A 34 -10.64 -1.00 12.16
N VAL A 35 -10.22 0.24 12.40
CA VAL A 35 -9.45 0.56 13.62
C VAL A 35 -10.31 0.37 14.87
N ASN A 36 -9.67 -0.03 15.98
CA ASN A 36 -10.32 -0.19 17.28
C ASN A 36 -11.16 1.06 17.61
N PRO A 37 -12.43 0.92 18.07
CA PRO A 37 -13.28 2.03 18.46
C PRO A 37 -12.59 3.10 19.31
N ALA A 38 -11.74 2.70 20.26
CA ALA A 38 -10.99 3.63 21.11
C ALA A 38 -9.98 4.50 20.34
N SER A 39 -9.50 4.02 19.19
CA SER A 39 -8.54 4.71 18.33
C SER A 39 -9.19 5.50 17.19
N LYS A 40 -10.49 5.33 16.94
CA LYS A 40 -11.19 5.97 15.80
C LYS A 40 -11.07 7.49 15.82
N GLU A 41 -11.30 8.11 16.97
CA GLU A 41 -11.27 9.56 17.10
C GLU A 41 -9.85 10.12 16.91
N TYR A 42 -8.86 9.48 17.54
CA TYR A 42 -7.46 9.81 17.33
C TYR A 42 -7.06 9.65 15.86
N PHE A 43 -7.51 8.57 15.21
CA PHE A 43 -7.21 8.27 13.82
C PHE A 43 -7.80 9.33 12.89
N ARG A 44 -9.08 9.69 13.03
CA ARG A 44 -9.70 10.76 12.24
C ARG A 44 -8.99 12.09 12.43
N ARG A 45 -8.80 12.53 13.67
CA ARG A 45 -8.15 13.82 13.99
C ARG A 45 -6.75 13.94 13.40
N THR A 46 -5.93 12.90 13.56
CA THR A 46 -4.55 12.93 13.06
C THR A 46 -4.48 12.88 11.54
N ARG A 47 -5.42 12.21 10.87
CA ARG A 47 -5.47 12.13 9.40
C ARG A 47 -5.94 13.45 8.80
N ILE A 48 -6.88 14.15 9.43
CA ILE A 48 -7.23 15.53 9.06
C ILE A 48 -6.00 16.46 9.17
N SER A 49 -5.23 16.34 10.25
CA SER A 49 -3.99 17.11 10.44
C SER A 49 -2.92 16.80 9.38
N LEU A 50 -2.76 15.53 9.02
CA LEU A 50 -1.79 15.06 8.03
C LEU A 50 -2.11 15.50 6.60
N PHE A 51 -3.39 15.52 6.22
CA PHE A 51 -3.79 15.79 4.84
C PHE A 51 -4.42 17.17 4.63
N GLY A 52 -4.67 17.93 5.70
CA GLY A 52 -5.25 19.27 5.66
C GLY A 52 -6.69 19.33 5.16
N LYS A 53 -7.38 18.19 5.04
CA LYS A 53 -8.77 18.05 4.57
C LYS A 53 -9.50 17.00 5.41
N SER A 54 -10.84 17.03 5.38
CA SER A 54 -11.65 15.95 5.97
C SER A 54 -11.37 14.62 5.28
N VAL A 55 -11.57 13.49 5.96
CA VAL A 55 -11.33 12.17 5.38
C VAL A 55 -12.25 11.91 4.19
N GLU A 56 -13.46 12.48 4.23
CA GLU A 56 -14.48 12.42 3.19
C GLU A 56 -14.12 13.23 1.93
N ASP A 57 -13.39 14.33 2.10
CA ASP A 57 -12.89 15.17 1.00
C ASP A 57 -11.61 14.62 0.38
N LEU A 58 -10.93 13.69 1.05
CA LEU A 58 -9.77 13.00 0.51
C LEU A 58 -10.16 11.95 -0.52
N VAL A 59 -11.33 11.33 -0.37
CA VAL A 59 -11.75 10.27 -1.30
C VAL A 59 -12.10 10.88 -2.65
N PRO A 60 -11.35 10.56 -3.72
CA PRO A 60 -11.67 11.05 -5.05
C PRO A 60 -13.03 10.53 -5.50
N LYS A 61 -13.80 11.37 -6.20
CA LYS A 61 -15.17 11.03 -6.66
C LYS A 61 -15.27 11.08 -8.18
N GLY A 62 -16.14 10.26 -8.75
CA GLY A 62 -16.48 10.28 -10.18
C GLY A 62 -15.26 10.13 -11.09
N LYS A 63 -15.07 11.09 -12.01
CA LYS A 63 -13.94 11.07 -12.97
C LYS A 63 -12.58 11.15 -12.26
N SER A 64 -12.48 11.91 -11.17
CA SER A 64 -11.24 12.03 -10.39
C SER A 64 -10.82 10.68 -9.82
N ALA A 65 -11.78 9.88 -9.32
CA ALA A 65 -11.52 8.53 -8.82
C ALA A 65 -10.85 7.62 -9.85
N LYS A 66 -11.34 7.61 -11.09
CA LYS A 66 -10.75 6.79 -12.15
C LYS A 66 -9.32 7.24 -12.49
N VAL A 67 -9.08 8.55 -12.54
CA VAL A 67 -7.75 9.11 -12.83
C VAL A 67 -6.76 8.76 -11.72
N GLU A 68 -7.14 8.95 -10.47
CA GLU A 68 -6.30 8.64 -9.31
C GLU A 68 -6.07 7.14 -9.13
N TRP A 69 -7.07 6.31 -9.46
CA TRP A 69 -6.93 4.85 -9.46
C TRP A 69 -5.95 4.38 -10.52
N LYS A 70 -6.00 4.98 -11.72
CA LYS A 70 -5.04 4.68 -12.78
C LYS A 70 -3.61 5.09 -12.39
N LYS A 71 -3.43 6.25 -11.76
CA LYS A 71 -2.12 6.66 -11.22
C LYS A 71 -1.59 5.66 -10.18
N LEU A 72 -2.48 5.12 -9.34
CA LEU A 72 -2.11 4.10 -8.37
C LEU A 72 -1.63 2.83 -9.08
N GLU A 73 -2.37 2.34 -10.07
CA GLU A 73 -1.95 1.20 -10.90
C GLU A 73 -0.59 1.45 -11.56
N ASP A 74 -0.37 2.64 -12.11
CA ASP A 74 0.91 3.01 -12.74
C ASP A 74 2.06 3.06 -11.71
N GLY A 75 1.79 3.53 -10.49
CA GLY A 75 2.74 3.52 -9.38
C GLY A 75 3.16 2.11 -8.98
N PHE A 76 2.20 1.19 -8.86
CA PHE A 76 2.49 -0.24 -8.69
C PHE A 76 3.30 -0.77 -9.88
N GLY A 77 2.89 -0.46 -11.11
CA GLY A 77 3.62 -0.81 -12.33
C GLY A 77 5.10 -0.38 -12.31
N LYS A 78 5.40 0.81 -11.75
CA LYS A 78 6.77 1.29 -11.59
C LYS A 78 7.58 0.45 -10.61
N ILE A 79 7.00 0.12 -9.46
CA ILE A 79 7.64 -0.76 -8.46
C ILE A 79 7.87 -2.15 -9.06
N ALA A 80 6.87 -2.70 -9.76
CA ALA A 80 7.00 -3.95 -10.49
C ALA A 80 8.15 -3.90 -11.51
N GLY A 81 8.34 -2.76 -12.19
CA GLY A 81 9.46 -2.54 -13.10
C GLY A 81 10.83 -2.60 -12.41
N TRP A 82 10.93 -2.19 -11.14
CA TRP A 82 12.17 -2.32 -10.35
C TRP A 82 12.46 -3.77 -10.00
N MET A 83 11.42 -4.56 -9.72
CA MET A 83 11.52 -6.00 -9.42
C MET A 83 11.76 -6.85 -10.67
N LYS A 84 11.45 -6.35 -11.88
CA LYS A 84 11.54 -7.11 -13.14
C LYS A 84 10.76 -8.43 -13.08
N GLU A 85 11.44 -9.57 -13.05
CA GLU A 85 10.85 -10.92 -12.90
C GLU A 85 11.13 -11.52 -11.52
N ASP A 86 11.86 -10.80 -10.67
CA ASP A 86 12.28 -11.29 -9.37
C ASP A 86 11.08 -11.44 -8.40
N LYS A 87 11.24 -12.39 -7.48
CA LYS A 87 10.23 -12.72 -6.46
C LYS A 87 10.07 -11.59 -5.42
N PHE A 88 11.18 -10.96 -5.06
CA PHE A 88 11.32 -9.90 -4.08
C PHE A 88 12.20 -8.78 -4.64
N ILE A 89 12.27 -7.65 -3.94
CA ILE A 89 13.11 -6.51 -4.31
C ILE A 89 14.60 -6.87 -4.39
N MET A 90 15.04 -7.89 -3.62
CA MET A 90 16.41 -8.40 -3.65
C MET A 90 16.51 -9.79 -4.32
N GLY A 91 15.75 -10.04 -5.38
CA GLY A 91 15.78 -11.32 -6.08
C GLY A 91 14.92 -12.37 -5.35
N ASP A 92 15.56 -13.43 -4.90
CA ASP A 92 14.91 -14.52 -4.14
C ASP A 92 14.90 -14.31 -2.62
N THR A 93 15.55 -13.25 -2.14
CA THR A 93 15.66 -12.94 -0.71
C THR A 93 14.66 -11.87 -0.31
N ALA A 94 13.79 -12.19 0.66
CA ALA A 94 12.89 -11.19 1.25
C ALA A 94 13.70 -10.11 1.96
N SER A 95 13.30 -8.85 1.78
CA SER A 95 13.98 -7.69 2.33
C SER A 95 13.01 -6.75 3.04
N PHE A 96 13.54 -5.78 3.78
CA PHE A 96 12.75 -4.72 4.41
C PHE A 96 11.77 -4.04 3.44
N ALA A 97 12.23 -3.82 2.20
CA ALA A 97 11.44 -3.21 1.14
C ALA A 97 10.16 -3.99 0.82
N ASP A 98 10.26 -5.32 0.78
CA ASP A 98 9.12 -6.21 0.52
C ASP A 98 8.11 -6.14 1.66
N PHE A 99 8.55 -6.02 2.91
CA PHE A 99 7.68 -5.87 4.06
C PHE A 99 6.97 -4.50 4.10
N VAL A 100 7.62 -3.43 3.63
CA VAL A 100 6.95 -2.12 3.47
C VAL A 100 5.81 -2.23 2.47
N ILE A 101 6.08 -2.79 1.27
CA ILE A 101 5.04 -2.97 0.24
C ILE A 101 3.94 -3.93 0.73
N GLY A 102 4.34 -5.08 1.31
CA GLY A 102 3.44 -6.08 1.86
C GLY A 102 2.53 -5.51 2.95
N GLY A 103 3.05 -4.64 3.81
CA GLY A 103 2.28 -3.94 4.82
C GLY A 103 1.16 -3.09 4.22
N PHE A 104 1.44 -2.33 3.16
CA PHE A 104 0.40 -1.58 2.42
C PHE A 104 -0.66 -2.50 1.82
N LEU A 105 -0.23 -3.60 1.18
CA LEU A 105 -1.12 -4.55 0.54
C LEU A 105 -2.04 -5.24 1.56
N ILE A 106 -1.49 -5.76 2.66
CA ILE A 106 -2.28 -6.41 3.71
C ILE A 106 -3.25 -5.43 4.36
N MET A 107 -2.79 -4.21 4.68
CA MET A 107 -3.66 -3.16 5.21
C MET A 107 -4.84 -2.88 4.27
N SER A 108 -4.58 -2.82 2.96
CA SER A 108 -5.62 -2.61 1.94
C SER A 108 -6.61 -3.76 1.84
N LYS A 109 -6.10 -5.00 1.85
CA LYS A 109 -6.91 -6.22 1.87
C LYS A 109 -7.83 -6.27 3.09
N ILE A 110 -7.32 -5.91 4.27
CA ILE A 110 -8.11 -5.89 5.52
C ILE A 110 -9.16 -4.78 5.50
N ALA A 111 -8.79 -3.57 5.09
CA ALA A 111 -9.69 -2.43 5.15
C ALA A 111 -10.86 -2.55 4.16
N TRP A 112 -10.62 -2.98 2.93
CA TRP A 112 -11.67 -3.17 1.93
C TRP A 112 -12.37 -4.54 2.05
N GLY A 113 -11.67 -5.54 2.57
CA GLY A 113 -12.10 -6.94 2.56
C GLY A 113 -11.58 -7.68 1.32
N GLU A 114 -11.32 -8.98 1.49
CA GLU A 114 -10.73 -9.84 0.45
C GLU A 114 -11.64 -10.02 -0.78
N ASP A 115 -12.95 -9.87 -0.63
CA ASP A 115 -13.89 -10.00 -1.74
C ASP A 115 -14.20 -8.69 -2.47
N SER A 116 -13.62 -7.57 -2.00
CA SER A 116 -13.82 -6.25 -2.59
C SER A 116 -13.26 -6.14 -4.02
N GLN A 117 -13.86 -5.28 -4.83
CA GLN A 117 -13.36 -5.03 -6.18
C GLN A 117 -12.00 -4.34 -6.13
N GLU A 118 -11.80 -3.44 -5.17
CA GLU A 118 -10.56 -2.71 -4.94
C GLU A 118 -9.38 -3.65 -4.67
N TRP A 119 -9.57 -4.65 -3.80
CA TRP A 119 -8.54 -5.66 -3.57
C TRP A 119 -8.34 -6.56 -4.78
N LYS A 120 -9.41 -7.00 -5.46
CA LYS A 120 -9.30 -7.85 -6.66
C LYS A 120 -8.53 -7.18 -7.79
N ASP A 121 -8.74 -5.88 -8.00
CA ASP A 121 -7.99 -5.07 -8.96
C ASP A 121 -6.49 -5.09 -8.62
N ILE A 122 -6.12 -4.65 -7.41
CA ILE A 122 -4.71 -4.60 -6.96
C ILE A 122 -4.09 -5.99 -7.00
N ALA A 123 -4.80 -7.00 -6.53
CA ALA A 123 -4.34 -8.38 -6.51
C ALA A 123 -4.08 -8.94 -7.91
N GLY A 124 -4.76 -8.41 -8.94
CA GLY A 124 -4.64 -8.80 -10.35
C GLY A 124 -3.64 -7.98 -11.15
N TRP A 125 -3.25 -6.77 -10.71
CA TRP A 125 -2.30 -5.93 -11.43
C TRP A 125 -0.94 -6.61 -11.63
N GLN A 126 -0.30 -6.30 -12.76
CA GLN A 126 0.99 -6.85 -13.21
C GLN A 126 1.03 -8.39 -13.07
N ASP A 127 0.08 -9.06 -13.72
CA ASP A 127 -0.06 -10.52 -13.75
C ASP A 127 -0.11 -11.17 -12.36
N GLY A 128 -0.83 -10.51 -11.47
CA GLY A 128 -1.03 -10.93 -10.09
C GLY A 128 0.21 -10.83 -9.21
N ARG A 129 1.19 -9.97 -9.55
CA ARG A 129 2.42 -9.79 -8.76
C ARG A 129 2.13 -9.48 -7.29
N TRP A 130 1.14 -8.65 -7.00
CA TRP A 130 0.88 -8.17 -5.65
C TRP A 130 0.23 -9.23 -4.75
N SER A 131 -0.67 -10.05 -5.30
CA SER A 131 -1.19 -11.22 -4.58
C SER A 131 -0.12 -12.28 -4.35
N LYS A 132 0.77 -12.52 -5.34
CA LYS A 132 1.94 -13.37 -5.17
C LYS A 132 2.89 -12.85 -4.09
N LEU A 133 3.14 -11.54 -4.03
CA LEU A 133 3.99 -10.94 -3.00
C LEU A 133 3.41 -11.15 -1.59
N VAL A 134 2.10 -10.89 -1.40
CA VAL A 134 1.43 -11.16 -0.11
C VAL A 134 1.57 -12.63 0.30
N LYS A 135 1.37 -13.56 -0.64
CA LYS A 135 1.56 -14.99 -0.39
C LYS A 135 3.00 -15.35 -0.06
N ASN A 136 3.96 -14.76 -0.75
CA ASN A 136 5.39 -15.00 -0.54
C ASN A 136 5.86 -14.51 0.84
N LEU A 137 5.16 -13.55 1.44
CA LEU A 137 5.46 -13.02 2.77
C LEU A 137 4.75 -13.76 3.92
N GLU A 138 3.76 -14.63 3.62
CA GLU A 138 3.05 -15.43 4.64
C GLU A 138 3.94 -16.20 5.62
N PRO A 139 5.07 -16.82 5.20
CA PRO A 139 5.95 -17.52 6.13
C PRO A 139 6.58 -16.64 7.22
N TYR A 140 6.53 -15.32 7.06
CA TYR A 140 7.09 -14.34 8.00
C TYR A 140 6.03 -13.74 8.93
N TYR A 141 4.76 -14.06 8.76
CA TYR A 141 3.72 -13.59 9.66
C TYR A 141 3.84 -14.33 10.99
N SER A 142 3.79 -13.59 12.10
CA SER A 142 3.68 -14.20 13.43
C SER A 142 2.39 -15.01 13.50
N LYS A 143 2.50 -16.28 13.89
CA LYS A 143 1.36 -17.13 14.22
C LYS A 143 0.69 -16.71 15.52
#